data_AF-A0A7V0IAB6-F1
#
_entry.id   AF-A0A7V0IAB6-F1
#
_cell.length_a   1.000
_cell.length_b   1.000
_cell.length_c   1.000
_cell.angle_alpha   90.00
_cell.angle_beta   90.00
_cell.angle_gamma   90.00
#
_symmetry.space_group_name_H-M   'P 1'
#
loop_
_entity.id
_entity.type
_entity.pdbx_description
1 polymer ?
#
loop_
_entity_poly.entity_id
_entity_poly.type
_entity_poly.pdbx_seq_one_letter_code
_entity_poly.pdbx_strand_id
1 'polypeptide(L)'
;MQWTAARVGFLIGFLAVVGQALFKIIPPPAYGVCIACHMRDLINWVIFKIFPSFYGKFVGAPVSTKFPLLTIIGIVLGAFLAANINKEFKLKAMRVWWQNPKMEFLWGMLVCIGALIMGGCPVRTTLKAAYLDITAIVGLVSIFIGVILGCLIIRRLVKISI
;
A
#
# COMPACT_ATOMS: atom_id res chain seq x y z
N MET A 1 11.69 -21.45 -13.41
CA MET A 1 10.24 -21.26 -13.70
C MET A 1 9.91 -19.82 -13.39
N GLN A 2 9.63 -18.99 -14.40
CA GLN A 2 9.23 -17.59 -14.16
C GLN A 2 7.82 -17.60 -13.56
N TRP A 3 7.69 -17.23 -12.29
CA TRP A 3 6.39 -17.00 -11.68
C TRP A 3 5.74 -15.81 -12.38
N THR A 4 4.96 -16.08 -13.43
CA THR A 4 4.26 -15.07 -14.21
C THR A 4 3.27 -14.36 -13.29
N ALA A 5 3.22 -13.02 -13.33
CA ALA A 5 2.37 -12.21 -12.44
C ALA A 5 0.90 -12.68 -12.42
N ALA A 6 0.40 -13.16 -13.56
CA ALA A 6 -0.94 -13.75 -13.68
C ALA A 6 -1.15 -15.00 -12.82
N ARG A 7 -0.18 -15.93 -12.78
CA ARG A 7 -0.28 -17.17 -11.98
C ARG A 7 -0.23 -16.89 -10.49
N VAL A 8 0.66 -15.98 -10.08
CA VAL A 8 0.79 -15.55 -8.68
C VAL A 8 -0.48 -14.82 -8.24
N GLY A 9 -0.99 -13.90 -9.08
CA GLY A 9 -2.23 -13.15 -8.81
C GLY A 9 -3.45 -14.06 -8.68
N PHE A 10 -3.57 -15.08 -9.54
CA PHE A 10 -4.63 -16.06 -9.46
C PHE A 10 -4.55 -16.91 -8.18
N LEU A 11 -3.35 -17.43 -7.84
CA LEU A 11 -3.13 -18.21 -6.61
C LEU A 11 -3.45 -17.40 -5.35
N ILE A 12 -2.97 -16.16 -5.26
CA ILE A 12 -3.20 -15.29 -4.09
C ILE A 12 -4.67 -14.88 -4.01
N GLY A 13 -5.31 -14.54 -5.14
CA GLY A 13 -6.73 -14.22 -5.20
C GLY A 13 -7.61 -15.38 -4.76
N PHE A 14 -7.29 -16.59 -5.23
CA PHE A 14 -7.99 -17.81 -4.84
C PHE A 14 -7.81 -18.12 -3.34
N LEU A 15 -6.58 -18.05 -2.84
CA LEU A 15 -6.27 -18.23 -1.41
C LEU A 15 -6.96 -17.18 -0.54
N ALA A 16 -7.11 -15.94 -1.01
CA ALA A 16 -7.79 -14.88 -0.28
C ALA A 16 -9.30 -15.16 -0.15
N VAL A 17 -9.96 -15.62 -1.21
CA VAL A 17 -11.38 -16.01 -1.20
C VAL A 17 -11.61 -17.22 -0.29
N VAL A 18 -10.75 -18.24 -0.40
CA VAL A 18 -10.82 -19.44 0.46
C VAL A 18 -10.57 -19.08 1.92
N GLY A 19 -9.61 -18.21 2.20
CA GLY A 19 -9.36 -17.69 3.54
C GLY A 19 -10.56 -16.93 4.11
N GLN A 20 -11.20 -16.07 3.32
CA GLN A 20 -12.41 -15.36 3.74
C GLN A 20 -13.56 -16.33 4.08
N ALA A 21 -13.75 -17.38 3.29
CA ALA A 21 -14.76 -18.40 3.55
C ALA A 21 -14.50 -19.20 4.84
N LEU A 22 -13.23 -19.53 5.12
CA LEU A 22 -12.84 -20.29 6.32
C LEU A 22 -12.92 -19.47 7.61
N PHE A 23 -12.47 -18.21 7.58
CA PHE A 23 -12.43 -17.39 8.79
C PHE A 23 -13.76 -16.67 9.09
N LYS A 24 -14.76 -16.74 8.20
CA LYS A 24 -16.06 -16.02 8.31
C LYS A 24 -15.90 -14.51 8.60
N ILE A 25 -14.75 -13.94 8.27
CA ILE A 25 -14.49 -12.52 8.44
C ILE A 25 -15.10 -11.83 7.23
N ILE A 26 -16.23 -11.17 7.44
CA ILE A 26 -16.85 -10.27 6.47
C ILE A 26 -16.14 -8.92 6.65
N PRO A 27 -15.16 -8.56 5.80
CA PRO A 27 -14.64 -7.20 5.84
C PRO A 27 -15.77 -6.21 5.51
N PRO A 28 -15.70 -4.96 6.01
CA PRO A 28 -16.67 -3.94 5.65
C PRO A 28 -16.77 -3.80 4.11
N PRO A 29 -17.95 -3.45 3.56
CA PRO A 29 -18.12 -3.29 2.12
C PRO A 29 -17.07 -2.33 1.56
N ALA A 30 -16.43 -2.73 0.44
CA ALA A 30 -15.31 -2.02 -0.21
C ALA A 30 -13.97 -1.95 0.57
N TYR A 31 -13.62 -2.95 1.39
CA TYR A 31 -12.30 -3.02 2.03
C TYR A 31 -11.27 -3.78 1.17
N GLY A 32 -10.41 -3.05 0.46
CA GLY A 32 -9.27 -3.61 -0.27
C GLY A 32 -8.00 -3.68 0.57
N VAL A 33 -6.97 -4.40 0.09
CA VAL A 33 -5.63 -4.38 0.69
C VAL A 33 -5.04 -2.98 0.55
N CYS A 34 -5.05 -2.23 1.65
CA CYS A 34 -4.69 -0.83 1.63
C CYS A 34 -3.37 -0.59 2.35
N ILE A 35 -2.28 -0.41 1.61
CA ILE A 35 -0.94 -0.28 2.20
C ILE A 35 -0.87 0.91 3.15
N ALA A 36 -1.46 2.07 2.80
CA ALA A 36 -1.47 3.25 3.66
C ALA A 36 -2.27 3.03 4.96
N CYS A 37 -3.52 2.54 4.85
CA CYS A 37 -4.37 2.34 6.03
C CYS A 37 -3.85 1.21 6.92
N HIS A 38 -3.45 0.08 6.32
CA HIS A 38 -2.93 -1.06 7.07
C HIS A 38 -1.59 -0.72 7.73
N MET A 39 -0.75 0.14 7.13
CA MET A 39 0.52 0.57 7.74
C MET A 39 0.25 1.46 8.94
N ARG A 40 -0.67 2.42 8.82
CA ARG A 40 -1.14 3.23 9.97
C ARG A 40 -1.72 2.33 11.07
N ASP A 41 -2.55 1.35 10.73
CA ASP A 41 -3.18 0.45 11.68
C ASP A 41 -2.13 -0.47 12.37
N LEU A 42 -1.14 -0.98 11.63
CA LEU A 42 -0.01 -1.73 12.19
C LEU A 42 0.84 -0.85 13.14
N ILE A 43 1.15 0.38 12.74
CA ILE A 43 1.91 1.33 13.56
C ILE A 43 1.13 1.69 14.83
N ASN A 44 -0.17 1.95 14.73
CA ASN A 44 -1.04 2.23 15.88
C ASN A 44 -1.06 1.05 16.87
N TRP A 45 -1.11 -0.18 16.36
CA TRP A 45 -1.05 -1.39 17.20
C TRP A 45 0.31 -1.55 17.90
N VAL A 46 1.41 -1.32 17.19
CA VAL A 46 2.77 -1.36 17.75
C VAL A 46 2.95 -0.27 18.81
N ILE A 47 2.51 0.96 18.54
CA ILE A 47 2.59 2.08 19.48
C ILE A 47 1.76 1.79 20.74
N PHE A 48 0.57 1.20 20.61
CA PHE A 48 -0.24 0.80 21.77
C PHE A 48 0.50 -0.23 22.67
N LYS A 49 1.17 -1.21 22.05
CA LYS A 49 1.96 -2.23 22.76
C LYS A 49 3.18 -1.66 23.47
N ILE A 50 3.84 -0.65 22.90
CA ILE A 50 5.06 -0.04 23.46
C ILE A 50 4.73 1.08 24.46
N PHE A 51 3.69 1.87 24.19
CA PHE A 51 3.28 3.02 25.00
C PHE A 51 1.77 2.98 25.32
N PRO A 52 1.36 2.30 26.41
CA PRO A 52 -0.06 2.13 26.75
C PRO A 52 -0.80 3.47 27.03
N SER A 53 -0.07 4.55 27.35
CA SER A 53 -0.64 5.89 27.58
C SER A 53 -1.23 6.57 26.33
N PHE A 54 -0.99 6.05 25.12
CA PHE A 54 -1.54 6.61 23.87
C PHE A 54 -2.82 5.91 23.37
N TYR A 55 -3.43 5.05 24.20
CA TYR A 55 -4.66 4.34 23.84
C TYR A 55 -5.78 5.30 23.45
N GLY A 56 -6.36 5.10 22.25
CA GLY A 56 -7.51 5.88 21.76
C GLY A 56 -7.19 7.24 21.14
N LYS A 57 -5.93 7.68 21.08
CA LYS A 57 -5.58 9.00 20.50
C LYS A 57 -5.37 9.00 18.98
N PHE A 58 -5.28 7.81 18.36
CA PHE A 58 -5.01 7.67 16.93
C PHE A 58 -6.22 7.11 16.18
N VAL A 59 -6.59 7.75 15.07
CA VAL A 59 -7.64 7.27 14.18
C VAL A 59 -7.20 5.93 13.58
N GLY A 60 -7.95 4.85 13.83
CA GLY A 60 -7.64 3.48 13.41
C GLY A 60 -8.89 2.65 13.14
N ALA A 61 -8.77 1.57 12.35
CA ALA A 61 -9.89 0.65 12.14
C ALA A 61 -10.19 -0.14 13.42
N PRO A 62 -11.46 -0.39 13.79
CA PRO A 62 -11.82 -1.10 15.03
C PRO A 62 -11.21 -2.51 15.10
N VAL A 63 -10.98 -3.16 13.96
CA VAL A 63 -10.33 -4.49 13.86
C VAL A 63 -8.86 -4.44 14.32
N SER A 64 -8.19 -3.30 14.13
CA SER A 64 -6.78 -3.11 14.50
C SER A 64 -6.54 -3.04 16.01
N THR A 65 -7.60 -2.94 16.82
CA THR A 65 -7.48 -2.96 18.29
C THR A 65 -7.26 -4.38 18.83
N LYS A 66 -7.76 -5.40 18.13
CA LYS A 66 -7.68 -6.80 18.57
C LYS A 66 -6.64 -7.63 17.83
N PHE A 67 -6.38 -7.33 16.55
CA PHE A 67 -5.45 -8.11 15.73
C PHE A 67 -4.47 -7.20 14.96
N PRO A 68 -3.17 -7.55 14.90
CA PRO A 68 -2.22 -6.83 14.06
C PRO A 68 -2.56 -7.07 12.58
N LEU A 69 -2.74 -6.00 11.80
CA LEU A 69 -2.88 -6.11 10.35
C LEU A 69 -1.51 -6.45 9.73
N LEU A 70 -1.16 -7.74 9.72
CA LEU A 70 0.13 -8.26 9.23
C LEU A 70 0.31 -8.21 7.70
N THR A 71 -0.65 -7.63 6.98
CA THR A 71 -0.63 -7.57 5.51
C THR A 71 0.63 -6.93 4.92
N ILE A 72 1.18 -5.87 5.53
CA ILE A 72 2.42 -5.24 5.05
C ILE A 72 3.60 -6.19 5.19
N ILE A 73 3.72 -6.83 6.36
CA ILE A 73 4.78 -7.81 6.63
C ILE A 73 4.67 -8.98 5.64
N GLY A 74 3.45 -9.47 5.40
CA GLY A 74 3.17 -10.51 4.41
C GLY A 74 3.56 -10.10 2.99
N ILE A 75 3.25 -8.87 2.56
CA ILE A 75 3.64 -8.36 1.22
C ILE A 75 5.16 -8.27 1.10
N VAL A 76 5.85 -7.75 2.11
CA VAL A 76 7.32 -7.60 2.07
C VAL A 76 8.01 -8.96 2.05
N LEU A 77 7.61 -9.89 2.92
CA LEU A 77 8.16 -11.25 2.93
C LEU A 77 7.83 -12.02 1.65
N GLY A 78 6.59 -11.88 1.15
CA GLY A 78 6.16 -12.50 -0.11
C GLY A 78 6.95 -11.99 -1.31
N ALA A 79 7.15 -10.67 -1.40
CA ALA A 79 7.97 -10.06 -2.45
C ALA A 79 9.43 -10.50 -2.37
N PHE A 80 9.99 -10.61 -1.16
CA PHE A 80 11.36 -11.09 -0.95
C PHE A 80 11.52 -12.56 -1.36
N LEU A 81 10.60 -13.43 -0.93
CA LEU A 81 10.62 -14.85 -1.31
C LEU A 81 10.46 -15.03 -2.83
N ALA A 82 9.54 -14.30 -3.45
CA ALA A 82 9.34 -14.34 -4.89
C ALA A 82 10.61 -13.88 -5.66
N ALA A 83 11.25 -12.79 -5.22
CA ALA A 83 12.48 -12.30 -5.82
C ALA A 83 13.65 -13.29 -5.68
N ASN A 84 13.74 -13.98 -4.52
CA ASN A 84 14.78 -14.98 -4.27
C ASN A 84 14.58 -16.24 -5.13
N ILE A 85 13.34 -16.75 -5.22
CA ILE A 85 13.01 -17.93 -6.05
C ILE A 85 13.29 -17.66 -7.53
N ASN A 86 12.96 -16.46 -8.02
CA ASN A 86 13.23 -16.07 -9.40
C ASN A 86 14.71 -15.69 -9.64
N LYS A 87 15.55 -15.65 -8.59
CA LYS A 87 16.95 -15.17 -8.64
C LYS A 87 17.10 -13.76 -9.25
N GLU A 88 16.06 -12.93 -9.11
CA GLU A 88 16.04 -11.55 -9.58
C GLU A 88 16.40 -10.53 -8.49
N PHE A 89 16.73 -11.02 -7.28
CA PHE A 89 17.12 -10.16 -6.17
C PHE A 89 18.44 -9.44 -6.49
N LYS A 90 18.34 -8.13 -6.74
CA LYS A 90 19.47 -7.24 -6.95
C LYS A 90 19.34 -6.06 -6.00
N LEU A 91 20.34 -5.86 -5.15
CA LEU A 91 20.48 -4.66 -4.35
C LEU A 91 20.78 -3.49 -5.30
N LYS A 92 19.78 -2.64 -5.52
CA LYS A 92 19.92 -1.44 -6.34
C LYS A 92 20.33 -0.29 -5.43
N ALA A 93 21.45 0.35 -5.75
CA ALA A 93 21.78 1.66 -5.21
C ALA A 93 20.99 2.75 -5.96
N MET A 94 20.64 3.84 -5.27
CA MET A 94 20.02 5.01 -5.88
C MET A 94 20.95 5.57 -6.96
N ARG A 95 20.43 5.71 -8.18
CA ARG A 95 21.21 6.08 -9.37
C ARG A 95 21.29 7.59 -9.59
N VAL A 96 20.33 8.35 -9.07
CA VAL A 96 20.18 9.79 -9.32
C VAL A 96 20.73 10.57 -8.14
N TRP A 97 21.54 11.60 -8.39
CA TRP A 97 22.19 12.41 -7.34
C TRP A 97 21.20 13.12 -6.39
N TRP A 98 19.96 13.36 -6.86
CA TRP A 98 18.87 13.91 -6.05
C TRP A 98 18.09 12.85 -5.25
N GLN A 99 18.19 11.56 -5.62
CA GLN A 99 17.62 10.47 -4.84
C GLN A 99 18.52 10.17 -3.64
N ASN A 100 18.27 10.91 -2.56
CA ASN A 100 18.84 10.61 -1.25
C ASN A 100 17.79 9.89 -0.39
N PRO A 101 18.19 8.95 0.49
CA PRO A 101 17.24 8.23 1.37
C PRO A 101 16.39 9.18 2.22
N LYS A 102 16.92 10.37 2.57
CA LYS A 102 16.18 11.43 3.26
C LYS A 102 15.02 11.99 2.42
N MET A 103 15.26 12.22 1.12
CA MET A 103 14.25 12.77 0.22
C MET A 103 13.18 11.73 -0.07
N GLU A 104 13.54 10.46 -0.27
CA GLU A 104 12.56 9.39 -0.48
C GLU A 104 11.68 9.15 0.75
N PHE A 105 12.23 9.25 1.96
CA PHE A 105 11.44 9.21 3.18
C PHE A 105 10.41 10.34 3.24
N LEU A 106 10.80 11.57 2.86
CA LEU A 106 9.89 12.71 2.82
C LEU A 106 8.80 12.53 1.76
N TRP A 107 9.14 12.04 0.56
CA TRP A 107 8.15 11.71 -0.48
C TRP A 107 7.17 10.63 0.00
N GLY A 108 7.66 9.58 0.67
CA GLY A 108 6.82 8.54 1.25
C GLY A 108 5.87 9.09 2.32
N MET A 109 6.34 10.00 3.17
CA MET A 109 5.52 10.66 4.19
C MET A 109 4.41 11.50 3.54
N LEU A 110 4.74 12.31 2.53
CA LEU A 110 3.77 13.11 1.79
C LEU A 110 2.69 12.24 1.11
N VAL A 111 3.08 11.11 0.51
CA VAL A 111 2.14 10.16 -0.09
C VAL A 111 1.21 9.55 0.96
N CYS A 112 1.75 9.14 2.11
CA CYS A 112 0.93 8.61 3.21
C CYS A 112 -0.05 9.65 3.75
N ILE A 113 0.38 10.90 3.94
CA ILE A 113 -0.49 12.00 4.38
C ILE A 113 -1.59 12.23 3.35
N GLY A 114 -1.25 12.35 2.06
CA GLY A 114 -2.21 12.54 0.98
C GLY A 114 -3.24 11.41 0.86
N ALA A 115 -2.80 10.16 1.00
CA ALA A 115 -3.68 8.99 0.98
C ALA A 115 -4.66 8.95 2.17
N LEU A 116 -4.23 9.44 3.34
CA LEU A 116 -5.08 9.53 4.54
C LEU A 116 -6.12 10.64 4.43
N ILE A 117 -5.76 11.80 3.86
CA ILE A 117 -6.69 12.93 3.65
C ILE A 117 -7.86 12.52 2.74
N MET A 118 -7.56 11.83 1.64
CA MET A 118 -8.59 11.33 0.71
C MET A 118 -9.26 10.02 1.19
N GLY A 119 -8.78 9.42 2.28
CA GLY A 119 -9.33 8.18 2.84
C GLY A 119 -9.15 6.95 1.95
N GLY A 120 -8.19 6.97 1.00
CA GLY A 120 -8.12 6.01 -0.07
C GLY A 120 -6.70 5.74 -0.59
N CYS A 121 -6.31 4.47 -0.58
CA CYS A 121 -5.28 3.92 -1.47
C CYS A 121 -5.91 3.57 -2.82
N PRO A 122 -5.12 3.44 -3.91
CA PRO A 122 -5.64 3.18 -5.26
C PRO A 122 -6.59 1.98 -5.32
N VAL A 123 -6.31 0.92 -4.55
CA VAL A 123 -7.16 -0.29 -4.51
C VAL A 123 -8.49 -0.04 -3.79
N ARG A 124 -8.52 0.81 -2.75
CA ARG A 124 -9.76 1.12 -2.03
C ARG A 124 -10.63 2.10 -2.81
N THR A 125 -10.01 3.07 -3.49
CA THR A 125 -10.75 4.04 -4.30
C THR A 125 -11.34 3.38 -5.54
N THR A 126 -10.65 2.43 -6.18
CA THR A 126 -11.24 1.64 -7.29
C THR A 126 -12.43 0.80 -6.82
N LEU A 127 -12.31 0.12 -5.67
CA LEU A 127 -13.43 -0.65 -5.12
C LEU A 127 -14.62 0.24 -4.78
N LYS A 128 -14.40 1.39 -4.13
CA LYS A 128 -15.47 2.37 -3.87
C LYS A 128 -16.09 2.95 -5.14
N ALA A 129 -15.28 3.22 -6.17
CA ALA A 129 -15.78 3.67 -7.46
C ALA A 129 -16.69 2.62 -8.14
N ALA A 130 -16.43 1.32 -7.92
CA ALA A 130 -17.32 0.25 -8.39
C ALA A 130 -18.70 0.25 -7.69
N TYR A 131 -18.81 0.84 -6.50
CA TYR A 131 -20.08 1.11 -5.81
C TYR A 131 -20.75 2.42 -6.25
N LEU A 132 -20.28 3.06 -7.34
CA LEU A 132 -20.77 4.34 -7.84
C LEU A 132 -20.62 5.52 -6.84
N ASP A 133 -19.64 5.46 -5.94
CA ASP A 133 -19.32 6.58 -5.05
C ASP A 133 -18.57 7.70 -5.82
N ILE A 134 -19.24 8.84 -6.00
CA ILE A 134 -18.75 9.98 -6.78
C ILE A 134 -17.43 10.52 -6.20
N THR A 135 -17.29 10.49 -4.87
CA THR A 135 -16.08 10.98 -4.19
C THR A 135 -14.87 10.10 -4.51
N ALA A 136 -15.08 8.79 -4.66
CA ALA A 136 -14.04 7.84 -5.00
C ALA A 136 -13.60 7.96 -6.47
N ILE A 137 -14.53 8.29 -7.37
CA ILE A 137 -14.22 8.53 -8.80
C ILE A 137 -13.34 9.76 -8.95
N VAL A 138 -13.68 10.88 -8.30
CA VAL A 138 -12.85 12.09 -8.30
C VAL A 138 -11.47 11.82 -7.69
N GLY A 139 -11.43 11.06 -6.59
CA GLY A 139 -10.18 10.59 -5.98
C GLY A 139 -9.32 9.76 -6.94
N LEU A 140 -9.93 8.85 -7.71
CA LEU A 140 -9.23 8.04 -8.70
C LEU A 140 -8.64 8.90 -9.84
N VAL A 141 -9.43 9.83 -10.38
CA VAL A 141 -9.01 10.71 -11.48
C VAL A 141 -7.86 11.63 -11.04
N SER A 142 -7.93 12.19 -9.83
CA SER A 142 -6.86 13.03 -9.29
C SER A 142 -5.54 12.27 -9.10
N ILE A 143 -5.59 11.03 -8.59
CA ILE A 143 -4.41 10.16 -8.51
C ILE A 143 -3.84 9.91 -9.92
N PHE A 144 -4.70 9.63 -10.90
CA PHE A 144 -4.28 9.35 -12.27
C PHE A 144 -3.56 10.55 -12.91
N ILE A 145 -4.14 11.75 -12.81
CA ILE A 145 -3.54 12.99 -13.31
C ILE A 145 -2.21 13.28 -12.58
N GLY A 146 -2.18 13.13 -11.25
CA GLY A 146 -0.99 13.36 -10.45
C GLY A 146 0.19 12.45 -10.83
N VAL A 147 -0.08 11.16 -11.06
CA VAL A 147 0.95 10.20 -11.51
C VAL A 147 1.47 10.56 -12.90
N ILE A 148 0.59 10.93 -13.84
CA ILE A 148 1.00 11.32 -15.19
C ILE A 148 1.90 12.55 -15.15
N LEU A 149 1.49 13.61 -14.45
CA LEU A 149 2.28 14.82 -14.30
C LEU A 149 3.62 14.53 -13.61
N GLY A 150 3.61 13.73 -12.53
CA GLY A 150 4.83 13.30 -11.84
C GLY A 150 5.79 12.55 -12.75
N CYS A 151 5.30 11.58 -13.53
CA CYS A 151 6.11 10.84 -14.50
C CYS A 151 6.68 11.75 -15.59
N LEU A 152 5.90 12.71 -16.10
CA LEU A 152 6.38 13.66 -17.12
C LEU A 152 7.49 14.57 -16.57
N ILE A 153 7.33 15.08 -15.35
CA ILE A 153 8.33 15.92 -14.68
C ILE A 153 9.61 15.13 -14.43
N ILE A 154 9.52 13.93 -13.86
CA ILE A 154 10.69 13.07 -13.59
C ILE A 154 11.40 12.72 -14.90
N ARG A 155 10.66 12.37 -15.95
CA ARG A 155 11.25 12.07 -17.27
C ARG A 155 12.03 13.26 -17.84
N ARG A 156 11.52 14.48 -17.63
CA ARG A 156 12.20 15.70 -18.08
C ARG A 156 13.45 16.00 -17.25
N LEU A 157 13.39 15.83 -15.93
CA LEU A 157 14.52 16.04 -15.02
C LEU A 157 15.66 15.04 -15.26
N VAL A 158 15.35 13.76 -15.47
CA VAL A 158 16.38 12.74 -15.74
C VAL A 158 17.08 13.00 -17.08
N LYS A 159 16.35 13.51 -18.09
CA LYS A 159 16.94 13.84 -19.40
C LYS A 159 17.89 15.04 -19.37
N ILE A 160 17.79 15.89 -18.35
CA ILE A 160 18.68 17.06 -18.15
C ILE A 160 19.95 16.67 -17.37
N SER A 161 19.91 15.54 -16.65
CA SER A 161 21.00 15.07 -15.77
C SER A 161 21.95 14.04 -16.44
N ILE A 162 21.69 13.65 -17.69
CA ILE A 162 22.58 12.85 -18.55
C ILE A 162 23.20 13.80 -19.56
#